data_AF-A0A1S3QS53-F1
#
_entry.id   AF-A0A1S3QS53-F1
#
_cell.length_a   1.000
_cell.length_b   1.000
_cell.length_c   1.000
_cell.angle_alpha   90.00
_cell.angle_beta   90.00
_cell.angle_gamma   90.00
#
_symmetry.space_group_name_H-M   'P 1'
#
loop_
_entity.id
_entity.type
_entity.pdbx_description
1 polymer ?
#
loop_
_entity_poly.entity_id
_entity_poly.type
_entity_poly.pdbx_seq_one_letter_code
_entity_poly.pdbx_strand_id
1 'polypeptide(L)'
;MRYFATVSGAATEANVEEKVLASNPIMEAIGNAKTTRNDNSSRFGKYIEIGFDKHYRIIGANMRTYLLEKSRVVFQVMHHQHTVGPGKSGALVWVGGYG
;
A
#
# COMPACT_ATOMS: atom_id res chain seq x y z
N MET A 1 -4.53 1.17 -13.32
CA MET A 1 -4.84 2.62 -13.28
C MET A 1 -4.38 3.36 -14.53
N ARG A 2 -3.11 3.23 -14.97
CA ARG A 2 -2.61 3.92 -16.19
C ARG A 2 -3.46 3.71 -17.44
N TYR A 3 -3.93 2.48 -17.68
CA TYR A 3 -4.77 2.18 -18.86
C TYR A 3 -6.04 3.02 -18.91
N PHE A 4 -6.85 3.00 -17.83
CA PHE A 4 -8.10 3.75 -17.76
C PHE A 4 -7.91 5.24 -17.96
N ALA A 5 -6.83 5.80 -17.42
CA ALA A 5 -6.54 7.21 -17.59
C ALA A 5 -6.09 7.60 -19.00
N THR A 6 -5.42 6.69 -19.71
CA THR A 6 -5.04 6.93 -21.11
C THR A 6 -6.26 6.88 -22.03
N VAL A 7 -7.21 5.98 -21.78
CA VAL A 7 -8.35 5.75 -22.68
C VAL A 7 -9.58 6.60 -22.39
N SER A 8 -9.75 7.10 -21.17
CA SER A 8 -10.98 7.80 -20.76
C SER A 8 -11.02 9.28 -21.14
N GLY A 9 -9.94 9.87 -21.66
CA GLY A 9 -9.82 11.30 -21.91
C GLY A 9 -9.76 12.11 -20.60
N ALA A 10 -8.67 12.83 -20.37
CA ALA A 10 -8.55 13.68 -19.19
C ALA A 10 -9.53 14.85 -19.27
N ALA A 11 -10.47 14.93 -18.32
CA ALA A 11 -11.24 16.15 -18.10
C ALA A 11 -10.25 17.24 -17.66
N THR A 12 -10.21 18.33 -18.41
CA THR A 12 -9.12 19.31 -18.55
C THR A 12 -8.61 20.02 -17.29
N GLU A 13 -9.14 19.75 -16.10
CA GLU A 13 -8.68 20.38 -14.84
C GLU A 13 -8.57 19.44 -13.63
N ALA A 14 -8.96 18.18 -13.75
CA ALA A 14 -8.88 17.22 -12.67
C ALA A 14 -8.06 15.99 -13.10
N ASN A 15 -6.74 16.07 -12.94
CA ASN A 15 -5.83 14.91 -13.04
C ASN A 15 -6.07 13.95 -11.85
N VAL A 16 -7.28 13.41 -11.75
CA VAL A 16 -7.68 12.41 -10.76
C VAL A 16 -6.76 11.19 -10.87
N GLU A 17 -6.36 10.82 -12.09
CA GLU A 17 -5.34 9.79 -12.32
C GLU A 17 -4.07 10.09 -11.54
N GLU A 18 -3.47 11.26 -11.76
CA GLU A 18 -2.18 11.62 -11.19
C GLU A 18 -2.24 11.56 -9.67
N LYS A 19 -3.34 12.04 -9.07
CA LYS A 19 -3.58 11.94 -7.62
C LYS A 19 -3.71 10.51 -7.14
N VAL A 20 -4.43 9.65 -7.87
CA VAL A 20 -4.56 8.23 -7.53
C VAL A 20 -3.22 7.50 -7.69
N LEU A 21 -2.44 7.80 -8.72
CA LEU A 21 -1.11 7.23 -8.91
C LEU A 21 -0.12 7.72 -7.85
N ALA A 22 -0.15 9.01 -7.50
CA ALA A 22 0.67 9.61 -6.45
C ALA A 22 0.33 9.08 -5.04
N SER A 23 -0.87 8.55 -4.84
CA SER A 23 -1.23 7.89 -3.58
C SER A 23 -0.54 6.53 -3.38
N ASN A 24 -0.10 5.87 -4.46
CA ASN A 24 0.49 4.53 -4.36
C ASN A 24 1.80 4.54 -3.53
N PRO A 25 2.82 5.38 -3.81
CA PRO A 25 4.02 5.44 -2.99
C PRO A 25 3.74 5.67 -1.50
N ILE A 26 2.77 6.52 -1.17
CA ILE A 26 2.38 6.81 0.21
C ILE A 26 1.80 5.55 0.88
N MET A 27 0.85 4.91 0.20
CA MET A 27 0.18 3.70 0.69
C MET A 27 1.14 2.51 0.81
N GLU A 28 2.13 2.41 -0.08
CA GLU A 28 3.19 1.40 0.00
C GLU A 28 4.13 1.69 1.19
N ALA A 29 4.53 2.95 1.38
CA ALA A 29 5.41 3.33 2.48
C ALA A 29 4.79 3.03 3.86
N ILE A 30 3.48 3.19 4.03
CA ILE A 30 2.79 2.97 5.32
C ILE A 30 2.26 1.54 5.52
N GLY A 31 2.04 0.79 4.43
CA GLY A 31 1.24 -0.43 4.47
C GLY A 31 1.88 -1.64 3.82
N ASN A 32 3.03 -1.48 3.16
CA ASN A 32 3.82 -2.60 2.67
C ASN A 32 4.90 -2.98 3.67
N ALA A 33 5.29 -4.25 3.64
CA ALA A 33 6.40 -4.76 4.43
C ALA A 33 7.17 -5.78 3.62
N LYS A 34 8.47 -5.87 3.89
CA LYS A 34 9.32 -6.94 3.38
C LYS A 34 8.96 -8.24 4.10
N THR A 35 8.77 -9.28 3.30
CA THR A 35 8.52 -10.64 3.76
C THR A 35 9.53 -11.60 3.16
N THR A 36 9.64 -12.80 3.75
CA THR A 36 10.47 -13.88 3.19
C THR A 36 10.14 -14.24 1.74
N ARG A 37 8.92 -13.97 1.27
CA ARG A 37 8.44 -14.31 -0.09
C ARG A 37 8.35 -13.12 -1.05
N ASN A 38 8.23 -11.90 -0.53
CA ASN A 38 8.06 -10.68 -1.32
C ASN A 38 8.58 -9.48 -0.54
N ASP A 39 9.50 -8.74 -1.15
CA ASP A 39 10.14 -7.56 -0.56
C ASP A 39 9.21 -6.35 -0.43
N ASN A 40 8.08 -6.31 -1.15
CA ASN A 40 7.10 -5.23 -1.11
C ASN A 40 5.66 -5.77 -0.95
N SER A 41 5.43 -6.62 0.06
CA SER A 41 4.11 -7.20 0.29
C SER A 41 3.19 -6.19 0.96
N SER A 42 2.10 -5.80 0.29
CA SER A 42 1.00 -5.07 0.95
C SER A 42 0.37 -5.90 2.06
N ARG A 43 0.19 -5.27 3.23
CA ARG A 43 -0.38 -5.88 4.45
C ARG A 43 -1.76 -5.29 4.78
N PHE A 44 -2.40 -4.72 3.78
CA PHE A 44 -3.77 -4.23 3.80
C PHE A 44 -4.41 -4.49 2.44
N GLY A 45 -5.73 -4.67 2.42
CA GLY A 45 -6.53 -4.66 1.20
C GLY A 45 -6.79 -3.21 0.76
N LYS A 46 -6.60 -2.93 -0.54
CA LYS A 46 -6.88 -1.62 -1.14
C LYS A 46 -8.00 -1.78 -2.16
N TYR A 47 -9.09 -1.04 -1.98
CA TYR A 47 -10.16 -0.91 -2.97
C TYR A 47 -10.17 0.52 -3.50
N ILE A 48 -10.17 0.67 -4.83
CA ILE A 48 -10.25 1.96 -5.50
C ILE A 48 -11.47 1.93 -6.40
N GLU A 49 -12.43 2.78 -6.08
CA GLU A 49 -13.62 3.05 -6.89
C GLU A 49 -13.30 4.19 -7.87
N ILE A 50 -13.62 4.01 -9.15
CA ILE A 50 -13.41 5.02 -10.18
C ILE A 50 -14.80 5.45 -10.68
N GLY A 51 -15.08 6.75 -10.56
CA GLY A 51 -16.30 7.34 -11.09
C GLY A 51 -16.15 7.72 -12.55
N PHE A 52 -17.16 7.39 -13.37
CA PHE A 52 -17.25 7.76 -14.77
C PHE A 52 -18.48 8.62 -15.05
N ASP A 53 -18.37 9.57 -15.97
CA ASP A 53 -19.53 10.28 -16.51
C ASP A 53 -20.25 9.49 -17.61
N LYS A 54 -21.34 10.06 -18.14
CA LYS A 54 -22.12 9.47 -19.25
C LYS A 54 -21.33 9.32 -20.56
N HIS A 55 -20.18 9.98 -20.68
CA HIS A 55 -19.26 9.89 -21.82
C HIS A 55 -18.04 9.02 -21.51
N TYR A 56 -18.10 8.22 -20.44
CA TYR A 56 -17.03 7.33 -19.97
C TYR A 56 -15.71 8.04 -19.62
N ARG A 57 -15.78 9.32 -19.24
CA ARG A 57 -14.63 10.08 -18.75
C ARG A 57 -14.51 9.94 -17.24
N ILE A 58 -13.28 9.87 -16.73
CA ILE A 58 -13.03 9.79 -15.29
C ILE A 58 -13.40 11.12 -14.64
N ILE A 59 -14.31 11.09 -13.67
CA ILE A 59 -14.74 12.26 -12.90
C ILE A 59 -14.19 12.29 -11.47
N GLY A 60 -13.72 11.15 -10.96
CA GLY A 60 -13.29 11.04 -9.58
C GLY A 60 -12.85 9.63 -9.22
N ALA A 61 -12.24 9.51 -8.04
CA ALA A 61 -11.89 8.22 -7.45
C ALA A 61 -12.05 8.27 -5.94
N ASN A 62 -12.47 7.15 -5.35
CA ASN A 62 -12.56 6.97 -3.89
C ASN A 62 -11.75 5.74 -3.49
N MET A 63 -10.97 5.84 -2.43
CA MET A 63 -10.15 4.74 -1.94
C MET A 63 -10.62 4.29 -0.56
N ARG A 64 -10.76 2.97 -0.39
CA ARG A 64 -11.06 2.34 0.89
C ARG A 64 -10.00 1.29 1.21
N THR A 65 -9.56 1.28 2.46
CA THR A 65 -8.59 0.30 2.97
C THR A 65 -9.28 -0.67 3.91
N TYR A 66 -8.85 -1.93 3.86
CA TYR A 66 -9.43 -3.02 4.62
C TYR A 66 -8.35 -3.90 5.23
N LEU A 67 -8.64 -4.52 6.37
CA LEU A 67 -7.84 -5.60 6.94
C LEU A 67 -6.34 -5.27 7.09
N LEU A 68 -6.02 -4.09 7.61
CA LEU A 68 -4.63 -3.75 7.96
C LEU A 68 -4.13 -4.71 9.05
N GLU A 69 -3.01 -5.38 8.79
CA GLU A 69 -2.38 -6.29 9.75
C GLU A 69 -1.69 -5.53 10.90
N LYS A 70 -2.48 -5.10 11.88
CA LYS A 70 -2.02 -4.30 13.03
C LYS A 70 -0.90 -4.96 13.84
N SER A 71 -0.83 -6.30 13.89
CA SER A 71 0.19 -7.03 14.65
C SER A 71 1.62 -6.75 14.18
N ARG A 72 1.83 -6.36 12.91
CA ARG A 72 3.15 -6.00 12.37
C ARG A 72 3.71 -4.67 12.87
N VAL A 73 2.90 -3.87 13.55
CA VAL A 73 3.36 -2.64 14.20
C VAL A 73 4.24 -2.98 15.40
N VAL A 74 3.95 -4.08 16.10
CA VAL A 74 4.60 -4.45 17.38
C VAL A 74 5.45 -5.71 17.29
N PHE A 75 5.31 -6.51 16.23
CA PHE A 75 5.98 -7.81 16.10
C PHE A 75 6.53 -8.05 14.69
N GLN A 76 7.78 -8.50 14.60
CA GLN A 76 8.46 -8.89 13.35
C GLN A 76 9.21 -10.20 13.54
N VAL A 77 9.03 -11.13 12.60
CA VAL A 77 9.80 -12.37 12.53
C VAL A 77 11.14 -12.08 11.85
N MET A 78 12.21 -12.79 12.24
CA MET A 78 13.52 -12.75 11.59
C MET A 78 13.38 -12.75 10.05
N HIS A 79 14.09 -11.84 9.38
CA HIS A 79 14.05 -11.56 7.92
C HIS A 79 12.78 -10.88 7.35
N HIS A 80 11.80 -10.52 8.17
CA HIS A 80 10.73 -9.59 7.80
C HIS A 80 11.08 -8.18 8.28
N GLN A 81 10.96 -7.16 7.43
CA GLN A 81 11.21 -5.75 7.78
C GLN A 81 9.99 -4.89 7.48
N HIS A 82 9.66 -3.97 8.39
CA HIS A 82 8.68 -2.91 8.15
C HIS A 82 9.38 -1.77 7.38
N THR A 83 8.65 -1.09 6.51
CA THR A 83 9.10 0.05 5.68
C THR A 83 9.38 1.34 6.46
N VAL A 84 8.93 1.48 7.71
CA VAL A 84 9.23 2.67 8.54
C VAL A 84 10.59 2.48 9.21
N GLY A 85 11.48 3.47 9.05
CA GLY A 85 12.94 3.40 9.23
C GLY A 85 13.51 2.85 10.56
N PRO A 86 14.85 2.79 10.67
CA PRO A 86 15.56 1.97 11.65
C PRO A 86 15.52 2.61 13.04
N GLY A 87 14.45 2.35 13.79
CA GLY A 87 14.37 2.58 15.22
C GLY A 87 14.92 1.35 15.95
N LYS A 88 16.13 1.46 16.51
CA LYS A 88 16.69 0.46 17.43
C LYS A 88 15.69 0.12 18.53
N SER A 89 15.33 -1.16 18.69
CA SER A 89 14.95 -1.68 20.02
C SER A 89 15.27 -3.17 20.11
N GLY A 90 16.22 -3.49 20.99
CA GLY A 90 16.27 -4.76 21.71
C GLY A 90 16.53 -6.00 20.88
N ALA A 91 17.80 -6.42 20.84
CA ALA A 91 18.09 -7.84 20.78
C ALA A 91 17.43 -8.50 22.01
N LEU A 92 16.31 -9.19 21.82
CA LEU A 92 15.92 -10.26 22.73
C LEU A 92 16.47 -11.55 22.13
N VAL A 93 17.66 -11.93 22.58
CA VAL A 93 18.19 -13.27 22.35
C VAL A 93 17.28 -14.22 23.12
N TRP A 94 16.40 -14.93 22.41
CA TRP A 94 15.72 -16.09 22.96
C TRP A 94 16.69 -17.28 22.90
N VAL A 95 17.43 -17.50 23.98
CA VAL A 95 18.03 -18.81 24.23
C VAL A 95 16.97 -19.65 24.93
N GLY A 96 16.20 -20.42 24.14
CA GLY A 96 15.21 -21.39 24.63
C GLY A 96 15.24 -22.60 23.71
N GLY A 97 15.82 -23.68 24.20
CA GLY A 97 16.35 -24.78 23.39
C GLY A 97 15.32 -25.78 22.83
N TYR A 98 15.87 -26.62 21.97
CA TYR A 98 15.48 -28.02 21.73
C TYR A 98 16.73 -28.76 21.28
N GLY A 99 17.08 -29.87 21.97
CA GLY A 99 18.19 -30.77 21.65
C GLY A 99 19.17 -30.95 22.78
#